data_AF-A0A0A7G0W0-F1
#
_entry.id   AF-A0A0A7G0W0-F1
#
_cell.length_a   1.000
_cell.length_b   1.000
_cell.length_c   1.000
_cell.angle_alpha   90.00
_cell.angle_beta   90.00
_cell.angle_gamma   90.00
#
_symmetry.space_group_name_H-M   'P 1'
#
loop_
_entity.id
_entity.type
_entity.pdbx_description
1 polymer ?
#
loop_
_entity_poly.entity_id
_entity_poly.type
_entity_poly.pdbx_seq_one_letter_code
_entity_poly.pdbx_strand_id
1 'polypeptide(L)'
;NMENVDPLGIHTGESIVVAPSQTLSNREYNMLRTTAINVIRHFGVVGECNIQYALSPFSEEYYIIEVNARLSRSSALASKATGYPLAYVAAKLSLGIALPEIKNSVTGNTTACFEPSLDYCVVKIPRWDLHKF
;
A
#
# COMPACT_ATOMS: atom_id res chain seq x y z
N ASN A 1 2.18 3.34 3.25
CA ASN A 1 3.07 2.16 3.08
C ASN A 1 2.75 1.15 4.16
N MET A 2 3.24 -0.09 4.00
CA MET A 2 3.08 -1.18 4.96
C MET A 2 4.43 -1.88 5.12
N GLU A 3 4.73 -2.37 6.31
CA GLU A 3 5.93 -3.16 6.61
C GLU A 3 5.53 -4.48 7.24
N ASN A 4 6.05 -5.58 6.70
CA ASN A 4 5.86 -6.89 7.28
C ASN A 4 6.82 -7.05 8.46
N VAL A 5 6.28 -7.44 9.61
CA VAL A 5 7.09 -7.79 10.79
C VAL A 5 7.73 -9.16 10.59
N ASP A 6 6.98 -10.10 10.00
CA ASP A 6 7.52 -11.37 9.58
C ASP A 6 8.35 -11.20 8.29
N PRO A 7 9.58 -11.75 8.22
CA PRO A 7 10.49 -11.52 7.10
C PRO A 7 10.01 -12.21 5.82
N LEU A 8 10.68 -11.86 4.70
CA LEU A 8 10.49 -12.51 3.41
C LEU A 8 10.65 -14.04 3.57
N GLY A 9 9.71 -14.77 2.98
CA GLY A 9 9.57 -16.23 3.14
C GLY A 9 8.22 -16.61 3.75
N ILE A 10 7.56 -15.68 4.45
CA ILE A 10 6.18 -15.81 4.91
C ILE A 10 5.28 -14.94 4.02
N HIS A 11 4.21 -15.54 3.48
CA HIS A 11 3.30 -14.82 2.59
C HIS A 11 2.63 -13.64 3.33
N THR A 12 2.49 -12.48 2.68
CA THR A 12 1.98 -11.23 3.32
C THR A 12 0.61 -11.38 3.98
N GLY A 13 -0.24 -12.25 3.44
CA GLY A 13 -1.52 -12.65 4.03
C GLY A 13 -1.40 -13.33 5.39
N GLU A 14 -0.29 -14.02 5.63
CA GLU A 14 0.06 -14.78 6.84
C GLU A 14 1.07 -14.03 7.72
N SER A 15 1.53 -12.86 7.29
CA SER A 15 2.41 -12.02 8.11
C SER A 15 1.61 -11.10 9.04
N ILE A 16 2.20 -10.78 10.19
CA ILE A 16 1.91 -9.56 10.93
C ILE A 16 2.43 -8.39 10.11
N VAL A 17 1.60 -7.36 9.94
CA VAL A 17 1.90 -6.20 9.10
C VAL A 17 1.54 -4.93 9.85
N VAL A 18 2.41 -3.93 9.77
CA VAL A 18 2.20 -2.60 10.35
C VAL A 18 2.07 -1.52 9.29
N ALA A 19 1.32 -0.47 9.61
CA ALA A 19 1.22 0.75 8.79
C ALA A 19 1.27 2.00 9.68
N PRO A 20 2.09 3.03 9.35
CA PRO A 20 3.05 3.07 8.23
C PRO A 20 4.28 2.17 8.48
N SER A 21 5.21 2.09 7.53
CA SER A 21 6.52 1.44 7.77
C SER A 21 7.30 2.18 8.86
N GLN A 22 8.05 1.44 9.67
CA GLN A 22 8.69 1.89 10.91
C GLN A 22 10.22 1.96 10.81
N THR A 23 10.85 1.09 10.01
CA THR A 23 12.31 0.91 10.01
C THR A 23 13.01 1.54 8.81
N LEU A 24 12.26 2.03 7.83
CA LEU A 24 12.81 2.69 6.65
C LEU A 24 13.33 4.09 6.99
N SER A 25 14.56 4.39 6.57
CA SER A 25 15.03 5.76 6.46
C SER A 25 14.23 6.53 5.41
N ASN A 26 14.24 7.85 5.51
CA ASN A 26 13.60 8.70 4.49
C ASN A 26 14.16 8.46 3.07
N ARG A 27 15.44 8.07 2.97
CA ARG A 27 16.08 7.77 1.68
C ARG A 27 15.52 6.50 1.07
N GLU A 28 15.46 5.41 1.84
CA GLU A 28 14.91 4.13 1.40
C GLU A 28 13.41 4.27 1.06
N TYR A 29 12.64 4.97 1.89
CA TYR A 29 11.23 5.22 1.61
C TYR A 29 11.01 5.91 0.26
N ASN A 30 11.74 7.01 0.00
CA ASN A 30 11.58 7.76 -1.25
C ASN A 30 12.13 7.01 -2.47
N MET A 31 13.18 6.19 -2.29
CA MET A 31 13.67 5.29 -3.33
C MET A 31 12.57 4.31 -3.74
N LEU A 32 11.99 3.55 -2.79
CA LEU A 32 10.94 2.58 -3.07
C LEU A 32 9.67 3.24 -3.62
N ARG A 33 9.27 4.40 -3.07
CA ARG A 33 8.12 5.19 -3.55
C ARG A 33 8.29 5.62 -5.01
N THR A 34 9.47 6.15 -5.36
CA THR A 34 9.76 6.60 -6.72
C THR A 34 9.77 5.43 -7.70
N THR A 35 10.38 4.31 -7.31
CA THR A 35 10.35 3.07 -8.09
C THR A 35 8.92 2.58 -8.32
N ALA A 36 8.07 2.59 -7.29
CA ALA A 36 6.67 2.19 -7.41
C ALA A 36 5.96 3.01 -8.50
N ILE A 37 6.06 4.33 -8.43
CA ILE A 37 5.43 5.24 -9.39
C ILE A 37 5.94 4.97 -10.81
N ASN A 38 7.25 4.76 -11.00
CA ASN A 38 7.85 4.51 -12.30
C ASN A 38 7.39 3.18 -12.91
N VAL A 39 7.36 2.11 -12.11
CA VAL A 39 6.94 0.77 -12.55
C VAL A 39 5.47 0.77 -12.97
N ILE A 40 4.60 1.37 -12.15
CA ILE A 40 3.16 1.41 -12.42
C ILE A 40 2.84 2.27 -13.65
N ARG A 41 3.57 3.39 -13.86
CA ARG A 41 3.49 4.18 -15.09
C ARG A 41 3.92 3.37 -16.31
N HIS A 42 5.01 2.61 -16.20
CA HIS A 42 5.50 1.78 -17.29
C HIS A 42 4.50 0.68 -17.68
N PHE A 43 3.80 0.08 -16.71
CA PHE A 43 2.74 -0.89 -16.97
C PHE A 43 1.42 -0.27 -17.47
N GLY A 44 1.25 1.05 -17.41
CA GLY A 44 0.04 1.72 -17.88
C GLY A 44 -1.20 1.42 -17.03
N VAL A 45 -1.03 1.11 -15.74
CA VAL A 45 -2.15 0.80 -14.85
C VAL A 45 -2.96 2.08 -14.58
N VAL A 46 -4.27 2.01 -14.81
CA VAL A 46 -5.24 3.07 -14.47
C VAL A 46 -6.19 2.54 -13.40
N GLY A 47 -6.13 3.12 -12.20
CA GLY A 47 -6.90 2.67 -11.04
C GLY A 47 -5.99 2.46 -9.83
N GLU A 48 -6.09 1.30 -9.20
CA GLU A 48 -5.29 0.94 -8.02
C GLU A 48 -4.50 -0.36 -8.26
N CYS A 49 -3.35 -0.44 -7.60
CA CYS A 49 -2.51 -1.62 -7.60
C CYS A 49 -1.71 -1.74 -6.30
N ASN A 50 -1.24 -2.96 -6.02
CA ASN A 50 -0.30 -3.24 -4.95
C ASN A 50 1.04 -3.71 -5.52
N ILE A 51 2.14 -3.12 -5.06
CA ILE A 51 3.52 -3.52 -5.38
C ILE A 51 4.22 -4.00 -4.12
N GLN A 52 5.03 -5.06 -4.24
CA GLN A 52 5.77 -5.65 -3.13
C GLN A 52 7.27 -5.63 -3.39
N TYR A 53 8.03 -5.39 -2.32
CA TYR A 53 9.48 -5.28 -2.33
C TYR A 53 10.09 -6.21 -1.28
N ALA A 54 11.30 -6.67 -1.55
CA ALA A 54 12.23 -7.15 -0.55
C ALA A 54 13.39 -6.15 -0.48
N LEU A 55 13.61 -5.54 0.69
CA LEU A 55 14.73 -4.63 0.95
C LEU A 55 15.73 -5.32 1.87
N SER A 56 17.02 -5.21 1.56
CA SER A 56 18.09 -5.68 2.44
C SER A 56 18.10 -4.87 3.75
N PRO A 57 18.21 -5.51 4.93
CA PRO A 57 18.29 -4.78 6.19
C PRO A 57 19.66 -4.14 6.44
N PHE A 58 20.66 -4.43 5.60
CA PHE A 58 22.05 -3.97 5.77
C PHE A 58 22.54 -3.09 4.61
N SER A 59 21.72 -2.90 3.58
CA SER A 59 22.05 -2.13 2.38
C SER A 59 20.79 -1.60 1.72
N GLU A 60 20.93 -0.74 0.72
CA GLU A 60 19.78 -0.27 -0.08
C GLU A 60 19.42 -1.18 -1.25
N GLU A 61 20.02 -2.36 -1.31
CA GLU A 61 19.67 -3.34 -2.32
C GLU A 61 18.23 -3.80 -2.10
N TYR A 62 17.42 -3.70 -3.14
CA TYR A 62 16.03 -4.14 -3.10
C TYR A 62 15.67 -4.89 -4.37
N TYR A 63 14.66 -5.75 -4.24
CA TYR A 63 14.06 -6.48 -5.35
C TYR A 63 12.57 -6.18 -5.40
N ILE A 64 12.03 -6.04 -6.61
CA ILE A 64 10.60 -6.03 -6.84
C ILE A 64 10.14 -7.48 -6.89
N ILE A 65 9.21 -7.86 -6.01
CA ILE A 65 8.71 -9.23 -5.92
C ILE A 65 7.55 -9.43 -6.90
N GLU A 66 6.53 -8.59 -6.82
CA GLU A 66 5.37 -8.65 -7.71
C GLU A 66 4.61 -7.33 -7.77
N VAL A 67 3.74 -7.22 -8.78
CA VAL A 67 2.72 -6.18 -8.91
C VAL A 67 1.37 -6.83 -9.13
N ASN A 68 0.40 -6.49 -8.28
CA ASN A 68 -1.00 -6.83 -8.43
C ASN A 68 -1.75 -5.62 -8.99
N ALA A 69 -2.06 -5.62 -10.30
CA ALA A 69 -2.80 -4.55 -10.98
C ALA A 69 -4.32 -4.64 -10.70
N ARG A 70 -4.70 -4.70 -9.43
CA ARG A 70 -6.07 -4.79 -8.94
C ARG A 70 -6.13 -4.46 -7.46
N LEU A 71 -7.35 -4.24 -6.97
CA LEU A 71 -7.65 -4.26 -5.54
C LEU A 71 -7.23 -5.58 -4.90
N SER A 72 -6.69 -5.47 -3.69
CA SER A 72 -6.15 -6.59 -2.91
C SER A 72 -6.62 -6.54 -1.46
N ARG A 73 -6.35 -7.62 -0.71
CA ARG A 73 -6.52 -7.62 0.75
C ARG A 73 -5.72 -6.47 1.40
N SER A 74 -4.53 -6.20 0.88
CA SER A 74 -3.66 -5.10 1.32
C SER A 74 -4.28 -3.73 1.01
N SER A 75 -4.98 -3.58 -0.13
CA SER A 75 -5.70 -2.35 -0.48
C SER A 75 -6.88 -2.10 0.49
N ALA A 76 -7.60 -3.16 0.88
CA ALA A 76 -8.66 -3.06 1.87
C ALA A 76 -8.11 -2.66 3.25
N LEU A 77 -7.01 -3.29 3.68
CA LEU A 77 -6.30 -2.92 4.91
C LEU A 77 -5.84 -1.46 4.87
N ALA A 78 -5.18 -1.02 3.79
CA ALA A 78 -4.72 0.35 3.62
C ALA A 78 -5.87 1.36 3.64
N SER A 79 -7.02 1.03 3.05
CA SER A 79 -8.21 1.89 3.09
C SER A 79 -8.75 2.08 4.50
N LYS A 80 -8.74 1.00 5.31
CA LYS A 80 -9.12 1.08 6.73
C LYS A 80 -8.08 1.80 7.57
N ALA A 81 -6.80 1.57 7.30
CA ALA A 81 -5.70 2.18 8.03
C ALA A 81 -5.59 3.68 7.79
N THR A 82 -6.02 4.18 6.63
CA THR A 82 -5.85 5.60 6.24
C THR A 82 -7.15 6.39 6.18
N GLY A 83 -8.30 5.72 6.18
CA GLY A 83 -9.59 6.33 5.84
C GLY A 83 -9.72 6.69 4.36
N TYR A 84 -8.71 6.44 3.52
CA TYR A 84 -8.74 6.73 2.09
C TYR A 84 -9.45 5.60 1.32
N PRO A 85 -10.59 5.83 0.66
CA PRO A 85 -11.39 4.76 0.07
C PRO A 85 -10.84 4.35 -1.30
N LEU A 86 -9.77 3.56 -1.33
CA LEU A 86 -9.03 3.18 -2.56
C LEU A 86 -9.93 2.60 -3.65
N ALA A 87 -10.84 1.69 -3.30
CA ALA A 87 -11.76 1.07 -4.25
C ALA A 87 -12.72 2.08 -4.91
N TYR A 88 -13.22 3.04 -4.12
CA TYR A 88 -14.10 4.09 -4.62
C TYR A 88 -13.36 5.03 -5.58
N VAL A 89 -12.14 5.45 -5.18
CA VAL A 89 -11.29 6.31 -6.01
C VAL A 89 -10.88 5.59 -7.30
N ALA A 90 -10.47 4.32 -7.22
CA ALA A 90 -10.11 3.52 -8.38
C ALA A 90 -11.28 3.42 -9.38
N ALA A 91 -12.50 3.18 -8.90
CA ALA A 91 -13.69 3.13 -9.76
C ALA A 91 -13.95 4.46 -10.48
N LYS A 92 -13.72 5.61 -9.81
CA LYS A 92 -13.84 6.93 -10.43
C LYS A 92 -12.75 7.18 -11.47
N LEU A 93 -11.51 6.74 -11.21
CA LEU A 93 -10.42 6.82 -12.17
C LEU A 93 -10.71 6.01 -13.44
N SER A 94 -11.34 4.83 -13.30
CA SER A 94 -11.78 4.02 -14.45
C SER A 94 -12.86 4.69 -15.31
N LEU A 95 -13.55 5.71 -14.78
CA LEU A 95 -14.48 6.56 -15.53
C LEU A 95 -13.80 7.81 -16.13
N GLY A 96 -12.47 7.92 -16.06
CA GLY A 96 -11.72 9.06 -16.57
C GLY A 96 -11.68 10.28 -15.65
N ILE A 97 -12.20 10.18 -14.42
CA ILE A 97 -12.20 11.28 -13.46
C ILE A 97 -10.84 11.34 -12.76
N ALA A 98 -10.12 12.45 -12.89
CA ALA A 98 -8.79 12.61 -12.31
C ALA A 98 -8.82 12.77 -10.77
N LEU A 99 -7.74 12.36 -10.08
CA LEU A 99 -7.61 12.47 -8.62
C LEU A 99 -7.94 13.87 -8.04
N PRO A 100 -7.54 15.00 -8.67
CA PRO A 100 -7.87 16.34 -8.16
C PRO A 100 -9.38 16.66 -8.20
N GLU A 101 -10.17 15.99 -9.03
CA GLU A 101 -11.61 16.22 -9.16
C GLU A 101 -12.43 15.39 -8.17
N ILE A 102 -11.83 14.36 -7.57
CA ILE A 102 -12.48 13.51 -6.59
C ILE A 102 -12.34 14.17 -5.22
N LYS A 103 -13.45 14.49 -4.55
CA LYS A 103 -13.42 15.03 -3.18
C LYS A 103 -12.99 13.97 -2.17
N ASN A 104 -12.17 14.38 -1.19
CA ASN A 104 -11.89 13.56 -0.02
C ASN A 104 -13.09 13.58 0.92
N SER A 105 -13.75 12.43 1.06
CA SER A 105 -14.91 12.24 1.94
C SER A 105 -14.62 12.41 3.43
N VAL A 106 -13.36 12.29 3.86
CA VAL A 106 -12.98 12.39 5.29
C VAL A 106 -12.84 13.84 5.72
N THR A 107 -12.12 14.66 4.95
CA THR A 107 -11.88 16.07 5.29
C THR A 107 -12.94 17.01 4.75
N GLY A 108 -13.69 16.62 3.71
CA GLY A 108 -14.73 17.42 3.05
C GLY A 108 -14.23 18.59 2.19
N ASN A 109 -13.02 19.09 2.49
CA ASN A 109 -12.46 20.32 1.91
C ASN A 109 -11.19 20.11 1.08
N THR A 110 -10.68 18.87 1.00
CA THR A 110 -9.53 18.53 0.14
C THR A 110 -9.93 17.54 -0.96
N THR A 111 -9.01 17.27 -1.88
CA THR A 111 -9.22 16.31 -2.98
C THR A 111 -8.61 14.95 -2.63
N ALA A 112 -8.83 13.94 -3.48
CA ALA A 112 -8.23 12.62 -3.36
C ALA A 112 -6.76 12.59 -3.84
N CYS A 113 -6.23 13.69 -4.36
CA CYS A 113 -4.85 13.79 -4.86
C CYS A 113 -3.85 14.15 -3.76
N PHE A 114 -3.66 13.24 -2.79
CA PHE A 114 -2.72 13.40 -1.69
C PHE A 114 -2.25 12.03 -1.17
N GLU A 115 -1.18 12.04 -0.38
CA GLU A 115 -0.75 10.87 0.39
C GLU A 115 -1.21 11.03 1.85
N PRO A 116 -2.02 10.10 2.39
CA PRO A 116 -2.42 10.15 3.80
C PRO A 116 -1.22 10.10 4.74
N SER A 117 -1.26 10.90 5.80
CA SER A 117 -0.35 10.83 6.94
C SER A 117 -1.10 10.29 8.15
N LEU A 118 -0.45 9.43 8.94
CA LEU A 118 -1.04 8.77 10.10
C LEU A 118 -0.32 9.22 11.37
N ASP A 119 -1.09 9.60 12.39
CA ASP A 119 -0.65 9.91 13.76
C ASP A 119 -0.86 8.73 14.72
N TYR A 120 -1.13 7.54 14.16
CA TYR A 120 -1.26 6.27 14.86
C TYR A 120 -0.60 5.13 14.06
N CYS A 121 -0.38 3.99 14.73
CA CYS A 121 0.12 2.77 14.11
C CYS A 121 -1.02 1.74 14.01
N VAL A 122 -1.17 1.15 12.83
CA VAL A 122 -2.13 0.06 12.59
C VAL A 122 -1.37 -1.24 12.55
N VAL A 123 -1.88 -2.25 13.27
CA VAL A 123 -1.32 -3.60 13.29
C VAL A 123 -2.37 -4.58 12.76
N LYS A 124 -2.03 -5.32 11.72
CA LYS A 124 -2.79 -6.48 11.23
C LYS A 124 -2.09 -7.75 11.70
N ILE A 125 -2.86 -8.63 12.33
CA ILE A 125 -2.42 -9.97 12.73
C ILE A 125 -3.31 -10.99 12.00
N PRO A 126 -2.76 -12.01 11.34
CA PRO A 126 -3.57 -13.06 10.72
C PRO A 126 -4.26 -13.92 11.78
N ARG A 127 -5.36 -14.53 11.40
CA ARG A 127 -6.08 -15.51 12.23
C ARG A 127 -5.99 -16.87 11.56
N TRP A 128 -5.43 -17.84 12.27
CA TRP A 128 -5.42 -19.25 11.86
C TRP A 128 -6.39 -20.07 12.68
N ASP A 129 -6.95 -21.12 12.09
CA ASP A 129 -7.80 -22.11 12.76
C ASP A 129 -7.24 -23.52 12.50
N LEU A 130 -6.02 -23.74 12.96
CA LEU A 130 -5.26 -24.97 12.68
C LEU A 130 -5.81 -26.20 13.41
N HIS A 131 -6.58 -26.02 14.50
CA HIS A 131 -7.18 -27.13 15.25
C HIS A 131 -8.18 -27.97 14.45
N LYS A 132 -8.61 -27.48 13.28
CA LYS A 132 -9.53 -28.19 12.39
C LYS A 132 -8.85 -29.20 11.45
N PHE A 133 -7.52 -29.28 11.46
CA PHE A 133 -6.71 -30.10 10.56
C PHE A 133 -5.83 -31.08 11.34
#